data_AF-A0A960PEC2-F1
#
_entry.id   AF-A0A960PEC2-F1
#
_cell.length_a   1.000
_cell.length_b   1.000
_cell.length_c   1.000
_cell.angle_alpha   90.00
_cell.angle_beta   90.00
_cell.angle_gamma   90.00
#
_symmetry.space_group_name_H-M   'P 1'
#
loop_
_entity.id
_entity.type
_entity.pdbx_description
1 polymer ?
#
loop_
_entity_poly.entity_id
_entity_poly.type
_entity_poly.pdbx_seq_one_letter_code
_entity_poly.pdbx_strand_id
1 'polypeptide(L)' 'MKKNDQMEQLRQMDLSELKEQADALKESLFRLKFRKSLGVGEVVGDIRREKKTLARVYTIIKQRESEAAKVEA' A
#
# COMPACT_ATOMS: atom_id res chain seq x y z
N MET A 1 -11.28 10.37 -3.63
CA MET A 1 -10.52 10.61 -2.38
C MET A 1 -9.30 11.45 -2.71
N LYS A 2 -9.02 12.53 -1.98
CA LYS A 2 -7.81 13.32 -2.25
C LYS A 2 -6.60 12.49 -1.80
N LYS A 3 -5.48 12.60 -2.53
CA LYS A 3 -4.24 11.84 -2.22
C LYS A 3 -3.73 12.10 -0.81
N ASN A 4 -4.02 13.26 -0.24
CA ASN A 4 -3.54 13.69 1.07
C ASN A 4 -4.28 12.96 2.19
N ASP A 5 -5.61 12.85 2.09
CA ASP A 5 -6.44 12.15 3.08
C ASP A 5 -6.02 10.67 3.22
N GLN A 6 -5.65 10.00 2.11
CA GLN A 6 -5.13 8.63 2.16
C GLN A 6 -3.78 8.54 2.88
N MET A 7 -2.91 9.54 2.75
CA MET A 7 -1.60 9.52 3.41
C MET A 7 -1.73 9.76 4.91
N GLU A 8 -2.66 10.61 5.34
CA GLU A 8 -2.94 10.85 6.76
C GLU A 8 -3.54 9.61 7.41
N GLN A 9 -4.49 8.94 6.75
CA GLN A 9 -5.06 7.68 7.23
C GLN A 9 -4.00 6.60 7.40
N LEU A 10 -3.11 6.42 6.42
CA LEU A 10 -2.01 5.46 6.51
C LEU A 10 -1.02 5.79 7.65
N ARG A 11 -0.91 7.06 8.05
CA ARG A 11 -0.06 7.45 9.18
C ARG A 11 -0.71 7.23 10.54
N GLN A 12 -2.04 7.16 10.60
CA GLN A 12 -2.81 6.93 11.83
C GLN A 12 -2.95 5.44 12.16
N MET A 13 -2.88 4.55 11.17
CA MET A 13 -3.01 3.10 11.34
C MET A 13 -1.84 2.47 12.10
N ASP A 14 -2.06 1.37 12.80
CA ASP A 14 -1.00 0.65 13.52
C ASP A 14 -0.09 -0.20 12.62
N LEU A 15 1.07 -0.64 13.13
CA LEU A 15 2.01 -1.46 12.35
C LEU A 15 1.41 -2.80 11.90
N SER A 16 0.53 -3.41 12.69
CA SER A 16 -0.23 -4.61 12.33
C SER A 16 -1.21 -4.32 11.20
N GLU A 17 -2.01 -3.26 11.33
CA GLU A 17 -3.00 -2.84 10.34
C GLU A 17 -2.35 -2.47 9.00
N LEU A 18 -1.17 -1.82 9.03
CA LEU A 18 -0.40 -1.51 7.83
C LEU A 18 0.08 -2.77 7.11
N LYS A 19 0.44 -3.84 7.84
CA LYS A 19 0.80 -5.12 7.24
C LYS A 19 -0.42 -5.81 6.61
N GLU A 20 -1.55 -5.82 7.30
CA GLU A 20 -2.81 -6.36 6.76
C GLU A 20 -3.25 -5.61 5.49
N GLN A 21 -3.15 -4.29 5.49
CA GLN A 21 -3.41 -3.48 4.29
C GLN A 21 -2.43 -3.80 3.16
N ALA A 22 -1.16 -4.04 3.46
CA ALA A 22 -0.18 -4.41 2.44
C ALA A 22 -0.57 -5.75 1.78
N ASP A 23 -1.05 -6.72 2.56
CA ASP A 23 -1.48 -8.02 2.04
C ASP A 23 -2.79 -7.93 1.25
N ALA A 24 -3.76 -7.13 1.72
CA ALA A 24 -4.96 -6.83 0.94
C ALA A 24 -4.65 -6.15 -0.40
N LEU A 25 -3.69 -5.21 -0.42
CA LEU A 25 -3.24 -4.53 -1.64
C LEU A 25 -2.52 -5.49 -2.60
N LYS A 26 -1.75 -6.46 -2.10
CA LYS A 26 -1.14 -7.50 -2.94
C LYS A 26 -2.20 -8.38 -3.60
N GLU A 27 -3.24 -8.76 -2.85
CA GLU A 27 -4.32 -9.58 -3.39
C GLU A 27 -5.11 -8.80 -4.47
N SER A 28 -5.41 -7.53 -4.22
CA SER A 28 -6.03 -6.65 -5.24
C SER A 28 -5.17 -6.55 -6.49
N LEU A 29 -3.86 -6.35 -6.33
CA LEU A 29 -2.91 -6.31 -7.44
C LEU A 29 -2.86 -7.62 -8.22
N PHE A 30 -2.96 -8.76 -7.55
CA PHE A 30 -3.04 -10.07 -8.20
C PHE A 30 -4.30 -10.17 -9.06
N ARG A 31 -5.47 -9.80 -8.51
CA ARG A 31 -6.75 -9.79 -9.23
C ARG A 31 -6.74 -8.83 -10.41
N LEU A 32 -6.15 -7.64 -10.27
CA LEU A 32 -6.02 -6.68 -11.37
C LEU A 32 -5.08 -7.17 -12.47
N LYS A 33 -3.95 -7.79 -12.10
CA LYS A 33 -3.04 -8.43 -13.08
C LYS A 33 -3.74 -9.56 -13.82
N PHE A 34 -4.56 -10.34 -13.12
CA PHE A 34 -5.33 -11.43 -13.72
C PHE A 34 -6.38 -10.90 -14.72
N ARG A 35 -7.13 -9.85 -14.37
CA ARG A 35 -8.04 -9.18 -15.32
C ARG A 35 -7.29 -8.62 -16.52
N LYS A 36 -6.10 -8.05 -16.30
CA LYS A 36 -5.23 -7.55 -17.38
C LYS A 36 -4.82 -8.67 -18.32
N SER A 37 -4.40 -9.83 -17.80
CA SER A 37 -4.00 -10.97 -18.64
C SER A 37 -5.15 -11.56 -19.43
N LEU A 38 -6.39 -11.49 -18.90
CA LEU A 38 -7.59 -11.88 -19.62
C LEU A 38 -8.02 -10.85 -20.69
N GLY A 39 -7.37 -9.68 -20.75
CA GLY A 39 -7.72 -8.62 -21.69
C GLY A 39 -9.04 -7.90 -21.36
N VAL A 40 -9.56 -8.06 -20.14
CA VAL A 40 -10.86 -7.52 -19.75
C VAL A 40 -10.68 -6.14 -19.11
N GLY A 41 -11.09 -5.10 -19.84
CA GLY A 41 -11.20 -3.72 -19.36
C GLY A 41 -9.87 -2.98 -19.16
N GLU A 42 -9.96 -1.68 -18.89
CA GLU A 42 -8.80 -0.80 -18.69
C GLU A 42 -8.28 -0.82 -17.25
N VAL A 43 -7.52 -1.86 -16.89
CA VAL A 43 -6.99 -2.04 -15.52
C VAL A 43 -5.60 -1.42 -15.28
N VAL A 44 -4.94 -0.88 -16.32
CA VAL A 44 -3.56 -0.38 -16.23
C VAL A 44 -3.43 0.82 -15.27
N GLY A 45 -4.42 1.71 -15.26
CA GLY A 45 -4.47 2.86 -14.36
C GLY A 45 -4.57 2.44 -12.89
N ASP A 46 -5.46 1.49 -12.60
CA ASP A 46 -5.68 0.97 -11.25
C ASP A 46 -4.45 0.21 -10.73
N ILE A 47 -3.80 -0.61 -11.57
CA ILE A 47 -2.54 -1.28 -11.22
C ILE A 47 -1.46 -0.27 -10.82
N ARG A 48 -1.33 0.84 -11.55
CA ARG A 48 -0.36 1.90 -11.22
C ARG A 48 -0.71 2.59 -9.91
N ARG A 49 -2.00 2.82 -9.64
CA ARG A 49 -2.48 3.43 -8.39
C ARG A 49 -2.16 2.53 -7.20
N GLU A 50 -2.55 1.26 -7.26
CA GLU A 50 -2.35 0.30 -6.18
C GLU A 50 -0.86 0.04 -5.88
N LYS A 51 -0.02 -0.07 -6.93
CA LYS A 51 1.44 -0.19 -6.73
C LYS A 51 2.01 0.99 -5.95
N LYS A 52 1.57 2.22 -6.26
CA LYS A 52 2.01 3.42 -5.54
C LYS A 52 1.53 3.43 -4.10
N THR A 53 0.30 3.00 -3.84
CA THR A 53 -0.24 2.86 -2.48
C THR A 53 0.56 1.83 -1.69
N LEU A 54 0.82 0.64 -2.25
CA LEU A 54 1.63 -0.39 -1.60
C LEU A 54 3.04 0.10 -1.25
N ALA A 55 3.70 0.81 -2.18
CA ALA A 55 5.02 1.38 -1.92
C ALA A 55 5.02 2.39 -0.76
N ARG A 56 3.95 3.18 -0.63
CA ARG A 56 3.80 4.14 0.49
C ARG A 56 3.60 3.45 1.82
N VAL A 57 2.77 2.39 1.86
CA VAL A 57 2.58 1.57 3.06
C VAL A 57 3.92 1.01 3.54
N TYR A 58 4.70 0.40 2.65
CA TYR A 58 6.04 -0.09 3.00
C TYR A 58 6.99 1.00 3.48
N THR A 59 6.92 2.18 2.88
CA THR A 59 7.74 3.32 3.31
C THR A 59 7.41 3.71 4.75
N ILE A 60 6.12 3.79 5.10
CA ILE A 60 5.66 4.15 6.46
C ILE A 60 6.06 3.07 7.46
N ILE A 61 5.87 1.78 7.12
CA ILE A 61 6.34 0.67 7.96
C ILE A 61 7.83 0.82 8.24
N LYS A 62 8.64 1.04 7.20
CA LYS A 62 10.09 1.16 7.36
C LYS A 62 10.50 2.38 8.18
N GLN A 63 9.81 3.52 8.00
CA GLN A 63 10.03 4.72 8.80
C GLN A 63 9.81 4.44 10.28
N ARG A 64 8.69 3.80 10.64
CA ARG A 64 8.38 3.44 12.03
C ARG A 64 9.38 2.45 12.62
N GLU A 65 9.76 1.42 11.87
CA GLU A 65 10.81 0.48 12.30
C GLU A 65 12.14 1.21 12.54
N SER A 66 12.50 2.16 11.68
CA SER A 66 13.74 2.94 11.83
C SER A 66 13.69 3.94 12.97
N GLU A 67 12.52 4.49 13.29
CA GLU A 67 12.32 5.37 14.45
C GLU A 67 12.40 4.58 15.74
N ALA A 68 11.75 3.41 15.82
CA ALA A 68 11.87 2.51 16.96
C ALA A 68 13.34 2.10 17.22
N ALA A 69 14.06 1.72 16.16
CA ALA A 69 15.48 1.33 16.27
C ALA A 69 16.41 2.49 16.68
N LYS A 70 16.02 3.75 16.43
CA LYS A 70 16.77 4.93 16.88
C LYS A 70 16.49 5.31 18.33
N VAL A 71 15.34 4.92 18.88
CA VAL A 71 14.98 5.19 20.28
C VAL A 71 15.69 4.21 21.22
N GLU A 72 16.03 3.02 20.75
CA GLU A 72 16.75 1.99 21.52
C GLU A 72 18.29 2.15 21.50
N ALA A 73 18.84 3.08 20.72
CA ALA A 73 20.28 3.32 20.55
C ALA A 73 20.74 4.61 21.24
#